data_AF-A0A957F5M2-F1
#
_entry.id   AF-A0A957F5M2-F1
#
_cell.length_a   1.000
_cell.length_b   1.000
_cell.length_c   1.000
_cell.angle_alpha   90.00
_cell.angle_beta   90.00
_cell.angle_gamma   90.00
#
_symmetry.space_group_name_H-M   'P 1'
#
loop_
_entity.id
_entity.type
_entity.pdbx_description
1 polymer ?
#
loop_
_entity_poly.entity_id
_entity_poly.type
_entity_poly.pdbx_seq_one_letter_code
_entity_poly.pdbx_strand_id
1 'polypeptide(L)'
;MTFLAKPNFVQGAANLATILLVLFMGVQLLLAVGILPISVAWGGRQTELTLGLRVASIAAVLVLGLFIYIVRYRAGLLGSV
;
A
#
# COMPACT_ATOMS: atom_id res chain seq x y z
N MET A 1 -23.93 14.18 15.02
CA MET A 1 -22.62 13.54 15.21
C MET A 1 -22.33 12.65 14.03
N THR A 2 -21.21 12.91 13.38
CA THR A 2 -20.89 12.67 11.97
C THR A 2 -20.83 11.17 11.63
N PHE A 3 -21.37 10.75 10.49
CA PHE A 3 -21.33 9.35 9.99
C PHE A 3 -19.94 8.68 10.10
N LEU A 4 -18.89 9.49 10.08
CA LEU A 4 -17.47 9.14 10.21
C LEU A 4 -17.09 8.48 11.55
N ALA A 5 -17.93 8.56 12.60
CA ALA A 5 -17.65 7.96 13.91
C ALA A 5 -18.26 6.55 14.09
N LYS A 6 -19.04 6.06 13.12
CA LYS A 6 -19.67 4.73 13.24
C LYS A 6 -18.59 3.63 13.09
N PRO A 7 -18.46 2.70 14.06
CA PRO A 7 -17.40 1.68 14.04
C PRO A 7 -17.43 0.82 12.78
N ASN A 8 -18.61 0.43 12.31
CA ASN A 8 -18.77 -0.37 11.09
C ASN A 8 -18.25 0.37 9.84
N PHE A 9 -18.48 1.69 9.77
CA PHE A 9 -18.00 2.50 8.65
C PHE A 9 -16.47 2.65 8.69
N VAL A 10 -15.91 2.92 9.88
CA VAL A 10 -14.45 3.03 10.09
C VAL A 10 -13.74 1.72 9.74
N GLN A 11 -14.26 0.58 10.22
CA GLN A 11 -13.71 -0.74 9.92
C GLN A 11 -13.83 -1.10 8.44
N GLY A 12 -14.96 -0.78 7.80
CA GLY A 12 -15.16 -0.96 6.36
C GLY A 12 -14.16 -0.16 5.54
N ALA A 13 -13.99 1.13 5.86
CA ALA A 13 -13.01 1.99 5.21
C ALA A 13 -11.57 1.51 5.43
N ALA A 14 -11.24 1.03 6.64
CA ALA A 14 -9.92 0.49 6.95
C ALA A 14 -9.60 -0.80 6.19
N ASN A 15 -10.58 -1.69 6.00
CA ASN A 15 -10.43 -2.88 5.16
C ASN A 15 -10.21 -2.52 3.69
N LEU A 16 -11.00 -1.58 3.16
CA LEU A 16 -10.86 -1.11 1.79
C LEU A 16 -9.50 -0.44 1.57
N ALA A 17 -9.06 0.42 2.49
CA ALA A 17 -7.73 1.01 2.47
C ALA A 17 -6.63 -0.06 2.53
N THR A 18 -6.78 -1.07 3.37
CA THR A 18 -5.82 -2.18 3.47
C THR A 18 -5.70 -2.93 2.14
N ILE A 19 -6.83 -3.28 1.50
CA ILE A 19 -6.82 -3.98 0.20
C ILE A 19 -6.09 -3.14 -0.85
N LEU A 20 -6.40 -1.85 -0.94
CA LEU A 20 -5.74 -0.95 -1.89
C LEU A 20 -4.23 -0.84 -1.62
N LEU A 21 -3.82 -0.70 -0.36
CA LEU A 21 -2.42 -0.64 0.02
C LEU A 21 -1.67 -1.94 -0.32
N VAL A 22 -2.29 -3.10 -0.08
CA VAL A 22 -1.72 -4.40 -0.45
C VAL A 22 -1.57 -4.53 -1.97
N LEU A 23 -2.55 -4.08 -2.76
CA LEU A 23 -2.43 -4.05 -4.22
C LEU A 23 -1.23 -3.19 -4.66
N PHE A 24 -1.05 -2.01 -4.06
CA PHE A 24 0.10 -1.15 -4.35
C PHE A 24 1.42 -1.78 -3.90
N MET A 25 1.47 -2.49 -2.77
CA MET A 25 2.66 -3.26 -2.38
C MET A 25 3.01 -4.30 -3.45
N GLY A 26 2.02 -5.01 -3.99
CA GLY A 26 2.21 -5.95 -5.09
C GLY A 26 2.79 -5.28 -6.34
N VAL A 27 2.27 -4.11 -6.73
CA VAL A 27 2.81 -3.32 -7.85
C VAL A 27 4.27 -2.93 -7.61
N GLN A 28 4.61 -2.45 -6.41
CA GLN A 28 6.00 -2.10 -6.06
C GLN A 28 6.94 -3.32 -6.13
N LEU A 29 6.50 -4.49 -5.67
CA LEU A 29 7.31 -5.70 -5.78
C LEU A 29 7.51 -6.15 -7.23
N LEU A 30 6.46 -6.11 -8.05
CA LEU A 30 6.56 -6.43 -9.48
C LEU A 30 7.50 -5.46 -10.22
N LEU A 31 7.45 -4.19 -9.86
CA LEU A 31 8.39 -3.16 -10.31
C LEU A 31 9.82 -3.54 -9.88
N ALA A 32 10.09 -3.72 -8.59
CA ALA A 32 11.42 -3.99 -8.06
C ALA A 32 12.11 -5.23 -8.68
N VAL A 33 11.35 -6.29 -8.95
CA VAL A 33 11.85 -7.51 -9.60
C VAL A 33 12.04 -7.33 -11.11
N GLY A 34 11.43 -6.30 -11.71
CA GLY A 34 11.52 -6.00 -13.14
C GLY A 34 10.48 -6.74 -14.00
N ILE A 35 9.45 -7.32 -13.37
CA ILE A 35 8.34 -7.99 -14.07
C ILE A 35 7.41 -6.95 -14.69
N LEU A 36 7.10 -5.89 -13.94
CA LEU A 36 6.29 -4.78 -14.44
C LEU A 36 7.22 -3.67 -14.96
N PRO A 37 7.09 -3.22 -16.21
CA PRO A 37 7.86 -2.09 -16.70
C PRO A 37 7.42 -0.78 -16.05
N ILE A 38 8.36 0.11 -15.67
CA ILE A 38 8.00 1.45 -15.17
C ILE A 38 7.14 2.20 -16.18
N SER A 39 7.45 2.08 -17.47
CA SER A 39 6.71 2.76 -18.54
C SER A 39 5.22 2.42 -18.54
N VAL A 40 4.84 1.22 -18.07
CA VAL A 40 3.43 0.82 -17.93
C VAL A 40 2.82 1.37 -16.63
N ALA A 41 3.58 1.32 -15.52
CA ALA A 41 3.06 1.72 -14.21
C ALA A 41 2.95 3.24 -14.02
N TRP A 42 3.92 3.99 -14.54
CA TRP A 42 4.08 5.43 -14.28
C TRP A 42 4.34 6.26 -15.54
N GLY A 43 4.43 5.63 -16.71
CA GLY A 43 4.84 6.27 -17.95
C GLY A 43 6.37 6.45 -18.06
N GLY A 44 6.82 6.94 -19.21
CA GLY A 44 8.24 7.25 -19.46
C GLY A 44 8.92 6.34 -20.48
N ARG A 45 10.23 6.60 -20.70
CA ARG A 45 11.04 5.93 -21.73
C ARG A 45 11.87 4.74 -21.20
N GLN A 46 11.97 4.57 -19.89
CA GLN A 46 12.73 3.49 -19.27
C GLN A 46 11.79 2.32 -18.92
N THR A 47 12.18 1.11 -19.32
CA THR A 47 11.44 -0.11 -19.02
C THR A 47 11.78 -0.67 -17.66
N GLU A 48 13.03 -0.52 -17.20
CA GLU A 48 13.51 -1.07 -15.93
C GLU A 48 13.88 -0.01 -14.91
N LEU A 49 13.71 -0.32 -13.62
CA LEU A 49 14.19 0.53 -12.54
C LEU A 49 15.71 0.46 -12.46
N THR A 50 16.31 1.64 -12.33
CA THR A 50 17.69 1.76 -11.86
C THR A 50 17.82 1.12 -10.48
N LEU A 51 19.02 0.68 -10.11
CA LEU A 51 19.27 0.03 -8.82
C LEU A 51 18.74 0.85 -7.63
N GLY A 52 18.97 2.17 -7.65
CA GLY A 52 18.47 3.07 -6.61
C GLY A 52 16.95 3.09 -6.51
N LEU A 53 16.25 3.08 -7.65
CA LEU A 53 14.79 3.04 -7.67
C LEU A 53 14.23 1.67 -7.26
N ARG A 54 14.95 0.56 -7.51
CA ARG A 54 14.56 -0.77 -6.98
C ARG A 54 14.59 -0.78 -5.46
N VAL A 55 15.65 -0.23 -4.85
CA VAL A 55 15.75 -0.08 -3.40
C VAL A 55 14.64 0.83 -2.86
N ALA A 56 14.37 1.95 -3.54
CA ALA A 56 13.26 2.84 -3.16
C ALA A 56 11.89 2.14 -3.24
N SER A 57 11.69 1.28 -4.23
CA SER A 57 10.46 0.50 -4.38
C SER A 57 10.29 -0.51 -3.23
N ILE A 58 11.36 -1.18 -2.81
CA ILE A 58 11.35 -2.05 -1.61
C ILE A 58 11.06 -1.22 -0.35
N ALA A 59 11.70 -0.05 -0.19
CA ALA A 59 11.42 0.84 0.93
C ALA A 59 9.96 1.31 0.95
N ALA A 60 9.38 1.59 -0.21
CA ALA A 60 7.96 1.94 -0.35
C ALA A 60 7.04 0.81 0.14
N VAL A 61 7.36 -0.46 -0.14
CA VAL A 61 6.61 -1.61 0.40
C VAL A 61 6.59 -1.61 1.92
N LEU A 62 7.73 -1.33 2.58
CA LEU A 62 7.80 -1.26 4.04
C LEU A 62 6.95 -0.11 4.60
N VAL A 63 6.99 1.06 3.96
CA VAL A 63 6.18 2.23 4.34
C VAL A 63 4.68 1.93 4.19
N LEU A 64 4.27 1.27 3.10
CA LEU A 64 2.88 0.86 2.90
C LEU A 64 2.44 -0.16 3.97
N GLY A 65 3.30 -1.11 4.33
CA GLY A 65 3.05 -2.05 5.43
C GLY A 65 2.86 -1.33 6.78
N LEU A 66 3.66 -0.31 7.06
CA LEU A 66 3.49 0.52 8.26
C LEU A 66 2.14 1.26 8.24
N PHE A 67 1.73 1.82 7.11
CA PHE A 67 0.43 2.46 6.99
C PHE A 67 -0.73 1.48 7.19
N ILE A 68 -0.64 0.27 6.65
CA ILE A 68 -1.64 -0.79 6.89
C ILE A 68 -1.74 -1.05 8.40
N TYR A 69 -0.61 -1.22 9.10
CA TYR A 69 -0.59 -1.44 10.54
C TYR A 69 -1.29 -0.29 11.29
N ILE A 70 -0.93 0.96 11.00
CA ILE A 70 -1.51 2.14 11.65
C ILE A 70 -3.03 2.21 11.41
N VAL A 71 -3.48 2.04 10.16
CA VAL A 71 -4.89 2.09 9.79
C VAL A 71 -5.69 1.00 10.51
N ARG A 72 -5.20 -0.24 10.51
CA ARG A 72 -5.88 -1.36 11.15
C ARG A 72 -5.89 -1.24 12.67
N TYR A 73 -4.80 -0.77 13.27
CA TYR A 73 -4.73 -0.50 14.71
C TYR A 73 -5.74 0.58 15.12
N ARG A 74 -5.78 1.71 14.40
CA ARG A 74 -6.73 2.81 14.67
C ARG A 74 -8.18 2.42 14.44
N ALA A 75 -8.44 1.49 13.54
CA ALA A 75 -9.78 0.97 13.28
C ALA A 75 -10.24 -0.11 14.28
N GLY A 76 -9.39 -0.50 15.24
CA GLY A 76 -9.70 -1.57 16.20
C GLY A 76 -9.74 -2.97 15.56
N LEU A 77 -9.13 -3.15 14.38
CA LEU A 77 -9.06 -4.43 13.68
C LEU A 77 -7.85 -5.27 14.11
N LEU A 78 -6.93 -4.69 14.89
CA LEU A 78 -5.78 -5.34 15.49
C LEU A 78 -5.88 -5.12 17.00
N GLY A 79 -6.44 -6.12 17.69
CA GLY A 79 -6.69 -6.07 19.13
C GLY A 79 -8.15 -6.40 19.46
N SER A 80 -8.49 -7.69 19.44
CA SER A 80 -9.56 -8.18 20.30
C SER A 80 -8.99 -8.22 21.71
N VAL A 81 -9.40 -7.26 22.54
CA VAL A 81 -9.47 -7.46 24.00
C VAL A 81 -10.93 -7.54 24.36
#